data_AF-A0A1F6ES90-F1
#
_entry.id   AF-A0A1F6ES90-F1
#
_cell.length_a   1.000
_cell.length_b   1.000
_cell.length_c   1.000
_cell.angle_alpha   90.00
_cell.angle_beta   90.00
_cell.angle_gamma   90.00
#
_symmetry.space_group_name_H-M   'P 1'
#
loop_
_entity.id
_entity.type
_entity.pdbx_description
1 polymer ?
#
loop_
_entity_poly.entity_id
_entity_poly.type
_entity_poly.pdbx_seq_one_letter_code
_entity_poly.pdbx_strand_id
1 'polypeptide(L)'
;MKGFPLIETMIAVTILPLAMAGPLFTASRSIVAAQTARDQLTASYLAQEGIEYVRMMRDNQYLAAYNINSTNIAGVAWNNFLNGNPDPALNGIDPSSIKSCIAPAICSLDSAVLDPLGSGVVEACIDGTCESERLYLTGCTGGGSCAPSVYTKQANLSGSVETPFIRTLQTEIISPDEAKIISTVSWDSHGTRYTVTASDHLTAWQ
;
A
#
# COMPACT_ATOMS: atom_id res chain seq x y z
N MET A 1 48.49 -50.24 -18.80
CA MET A 1 47.77 -49.22 -19.60
C MET A 1 46.29 -49.58 -19.54
N LYS A 2 45.50 -48.88 -18.72
CA LYS A 2 44.04 -49.07 -18.67
C LYS A 2 43.45 -48.13 -19.71
N GLY A 3 42.82 -48.69 -20.75
CA GLY A 3 42.24 -47.93 -21.85
C GLY A 3 41.16 -46.99 -21.36
N PHE A 4 41.10 -45.79 -21.94
CA PHE A 4 40.03 -44.82 -21.71
C PHE A 4 38.68 -45.45 -22.09
N PRO A 5 37.75 -45.67 -21.14
CA PRO A 5 36.42 -46.13 -21.49
C PRO A 5 35.63 -44.94 -22.03
N LEU A 6 35.66 -44.77 -23.36
CA LEU A 6 34.79 -43.85 -24.11
C LEU A 6 33.30 -44.09 -23.82
N ILE A 7 32.95 -45.31 -23.40
CA ILE A 7 31.61 -45.68 -22.97
C ILE A 7 31.24 -45.09 -21.60
N GLU A 8 32.21 -44.87 -20.70
CA GLU A 8 31.95 -44.29 -19.38
C GLU A 8 31.60 -42.81 -19.49
N THR A 9 32.26 -42.06 -20.38
CA THR A 9 31.91 -40.65 -20.64
C THR A 9 30.56 -40.51 -21.35
N MET A 10 30.22 -41.44 -22.24
CA MET A 10 28.89 -41.47 -22.87
C MET A 10 27.79 -41.72 -21.83
N ILE A 11 27.99 -42.70 -20.94
CA ILE A 11 27.04 -42.98 -19.85
C ILE A 11 26.96 -41.77 -18.91
N ALA A 12 28.09 -41.18 -18.50
CA ALA A 12 28.14 -40.01 -17.63
C ALA A 12 27.35 -38.82 -18.21
N VAL A 13 27.51 -38.53 -19.50
CA VAL A 13 26.75 -37.44 -20.17
C VAL A 13 25.26 -37.76 -20.23
N THR A 14 24.87 -39.03 -20.38
CA THR A 14 23.44 -39.40 -20.40
C THR A 14 22.75 -39.33 -19.03
N ILE A 15 23.44 -39.65 -17.94
CA ILE A 15 22.84 -39.64 -16.59
C ILE A 15 22.82 -38.25 -15.95
N LEU A 16 23.70 -37.34 -16.40
CA LEU A 16 23.84 -36.01 -15.82
C LEU A 16 22.53 -35.18 -15.88
N PRO A 17 21.80 -35.10 -17.01
CA PRO A 17 20.53 -34.37 -17.07
C PRO A 17 19.46 -34.95 -16.13
N LEU A 18 19.41 -36.28 -15.95
CA LEU A 18 18.47 -36.92 -15.04
C LEU A 18 18.75 -36.51 -13.59
N ALA A 19 20.03 -36.44 -13.20
CA ALA A 19 20.43 -36.00 -11.86
C ALA A 19 20.13 -34.52 -11.60
N MET A 20 20.23 -33.67 -12.64
CA MET A 20 20.02 -32.22 -12.51
C MET A 20 18.54 -31.80 -12.61
N ALA A 21 17.69 -32.59 -13.26
CA ALA A 21 16.28 -32.24 -13.47
C ALA A 21 15.52 -32.00 -12.15
N GLY A 22 15.73 -32.86 -11.15
CA GLY A 22 15.07 -32.74 -9.84
C GLY A 22 15.43 -31.45 -9.09
N PRO A 23 16.73 -31.18 -8.83
CA PRO A 23 17.17 -29.96 -8.15
C PRO A 23 16.75 -28.67 -8.86
N LEU A 24 16.82 -28.63 -10.20
CA LEU A 24 16.43 -27.44 -10.98
C LEU A 24 14.93 -27.15 -10.86
N PHE A 25 14.10 -28.18 -10.88
CA PHE A 25 12.65 -28.03 -10.71
C PHE A 25 12.29 -27.54 -9.29
N THR A 26 12.96 -28.04 -8.27
CA THR A 26 12.78 -27.54 -6.90
C THR A 26 13.24 -26.09 -6.78
N ALA A 27 14.40 -25.75 -7.36
CA ALA A 27 14.93 -24.38 -7.33
C ALA A 27 13.98 -23.38 -8.00
N SER A 28 13.39 -23.73 -9.15
CA SER A 28 12.44 -22.85 -9.84
C SER A 28 11.19 -22.59 -9.01
N ARG A 29 10.64 -23.63 -8.36
CA ARG A 29 9.50 -23.48 -7.45
C ARG A 29 9.83 -22.62 -6.22
N SER A 30 11.01 -22.79 -5.64
CA SER A 30 11.44 -21.97 -4.49
C SER A 30 11.57 -20.49 -4.83
N ILE A 31 12.00 -20.15 -6.05
CA ILE A 31 12.08 -18.75 -6.51
C ILE A 31 10.69 -18.14 -6.62
N VAL A 32 9.73 -18.85 -7.22
CA VAL A 32 8.34 -18.38 -7.32
C VAL A 32 7.74 -18.19 -5.93
N ALA A 33 7.93 -19.16 -5.03
CA ALA A 33 7.45 -19.05 -3.66
C ALA A 33 8.07 -17.84 -2.92
N ALA A 34 9.36 -17.57 -3.15
CA ALA A 34 10.04 -16.42 -2.57
C ALA A 34 9.54 -15.08 -3.14
N GLN A 35 9.14 -15.04 -4.42
CA GLN A 35 8.50 -13.87 -5.03
C GLN A 35 7.12 -13.62 -4.41
N THR A 36 6.27 -14.65 -4.33
CA THR A 36 4.94 -14.52 -3.70
C THR A 36 5.04 -14.11 -2.23
N ALA A 37 5.98 -14.68 -1.47
CA ALA A 37 6.19 -14.30 -0.07
C ALA A 37 6.63 -12.83 0.08
N ARG A 38 7.47 -12.34 -0.84
CA ARG A 38 7.89 -10.93 -0.86
C ARG A 38 6.70 -10.02 -1.14
N ASP A 39 5.89 -10.34 -2.13
CA ASP A 39 4.73 -9.51 -2.49
C ASP A 39 3.72 -9.47 -1.33
N GLN A 40 3.50 -10.60 -0.66
CA GLN A 40 2.66 -10.69 0.54
C GLN A 40 3.18 -9.79 1.67
N LEU A 41 4.50 -9.78 1.91
CA LEU A 41 5.11 -8.92 2.92
C LEU A 41 4.95 -7.45 2.56
N THR A 42 5.27 -7.06 1.32
CA THR A 42 5.07 -5.69 0.83
C THR A 42 3.62 -5.25 0.96
N ALA A 43 2.67 -6.08 0.55
CA ALA A 43 1.24 -5.79 0.70
C ALA A 43 0.82 -5.61 2.16
N SER A 44 1.37 -6.42 3.09
CA SER A 44 1.10 -6.27 4.52
C SER A 44 1.63 -4.96 5.09
N TYR A 45 2.82 -4.53 4.68
CA TYR A 45 3.39 -3.25 5.10
C TYR A 45 2.61 -2.07 4.51
N LEU A 46 2.21 -2.15 3.23
CA LEU A 46 1.36 -1.13 2.60
C LEU A 46 -0.01 -1.02 3.26
N ALA A 47 -0.60 -2.13 3.69
CA ALA A 47 -1.86 -2.15 4.40
C ALA A 47 -1.71 -1.47 5.77
N GLN A 48 -0.65 -1.80 6.52
CA GLN A 48 -0.33 -1.17 7.80
C GLN A 48 -0.04 0.33 7.66
N GLU A 49 0.73 0.73 6.65
CA GLU A 49 0.99 2.15 6.33
C GLU A 49 -0.33 2.91 6.13
N GLY A 50 -1.30 2.31 5.43
CA GLY A 50 -2.63 2.91 5.25
C GLY A 50 -3.34 3.20 6.58
N ILE A 51 -3.27 2.28 7.55
CA ILE A 51 -3.84 2.48 8.89
C ILE A 51 -3.09 3.58 9.65
N GLU A 52 -1.76 3.56 9.64
CA GLU A 52 -0.94 4.58 10.31
C GLU A 52 -1.16 5.98 9.71
N TYR A 53 -1.37 6.06 8.40
CA TYR A 53 -1.72 7.31 7.75
C TYR A 53 -3.06 7.87 8.24
N VAL A 54 -4.08 7.02 8.34
CA VAL A 54 -5.40 7.44 8.88
C VAL A 54 -5.29 7.84 10.35
N ARG A 55 -4.45 7.16 11.14
CA ARG A 55 -4.17 7.57 12.52
C ARG A 55 -3.48 8.93 12.59
N MET A 56 -2.48 9.18 11.74
CA MET A 56 -1.82 10.48 11.61
C MET A 56 -2.82 11.57 11.21
N MET A 57 -3.69 11.29 10.23
CA MET A 57 -4.73 12.21 9.77
C MET A 57 -5.68 12.59 10.92
N ARG A 58 -6.11 11.59 11.69
CA ARG A 58 -6.87 11.78 12.92
C ARG A 58 -6.12 12.71 13.88
N ASP A 59 -4.88 12.37 14.25
CA ASP A 59 -4.08 13.14 15.22
C ASP A 59 -3.78 14.57 14.77
N ASN A 60 -3.63 14.81 13.47
CA ASN A 60 -3.51 16.15 12.91
C ASN A 60 -4.76 17.01 13.18
N GLN A 61 -5.97 16.43 13.19
CA GLN A 61 -7.18 17.17 13.57
C GLN A 61 -7.20 17.59 15.03
N TYR A 62 -6.65 16.75 15.90
CA TYR A 62 -6.51 17.09 17.31
C TYR A 62 -5.56 18.28 17.49
N LEU A 63 -4.41 18.27 16.82
CA LEU A 63 -3.47 19.39 16.83
C LEU A 63 -4.09 20.67 16.25
N ALA A 64 -4.86 20.56 15.17
CA ALA A 64 -5.56 21.69 14.57
C ALA A 64 -6.58 22.31 15.54
N ALA A 65 -7.42 21.48 16.20
CA ALA A 65 -8.39 21.93 17.18
C ALA A 65 -7.73 22.51 18.45
N TYR A 66 -6.58 21.99 18.85
CA TYR A 66 -5.78 22.51 19.97
C TYR A 66 -5.21 23.90 19.65
N ASN A 67 -4.65 24.11 18.46
CA ASN A 67 -4.03 25.39 18.06
C ASN A 67 -5.02 26.56 18.00
N ILE A 68 -6.31 26.29 17.74
CA ILE A 68 -7.37 27.29 17.74
C ILE A 68 -8.05 27.47 19.12
N ASN A 69 -7.52 26.82 20.17
CA ASN A 69 -8.07 26.84 21.53
C ASN A 69 -9.57 26.50 21.58
N SER A 70 -9.99 25.45 20.85
CA SER A 70 -11.37 24.99 20.88
C SER A 70 -11.82 24.64 22.30
N THR A 71 -13.08 24.93 22.64
CA THR A 71 -13.67 24.61 23.95
C THR A 71 -13.90 23.11 24.14
N ASN A 72 -14.08 22.35 23.05
CA ASN A 72 -14.16 20.89 23.04
C ASN A 72 -13.26 20.34 21.94
N ILE A 73 -11.97 20.20 22.25
CA ILE A 73 -10.93 19.79 21.29
C ILE A 73 -11.24 18.39 20.74
N ALA A 74 -11.51 17.42 21.62
CA ALA A 74 -11.75 16.04 21.25
C ALA A 74 -12.96 15.89 20.29
N GLY A 75 -14.10 16.48 20.64
CA GLY A 75 -15.31 16.39 19.83
C GLY A 75 -15.19 17.10 18.48
N VAL A 76 -14.58 18.29 18.45
CA VAL A 76 -14.35 19.03 17.19
C VAL A 76 -13.37 18.29 16.29
N ALA A 77 -12.25 17.82 16.83
CA ALA A 77 -11.25 17.07 16.06
C ALA A 77 -11.83 15.78 15.49
N TRP A 78 -12.63 15.05 16.28
CA TRP A 78 -13.26 13.81 15.82
C TRP A 78 -14.30 14.06 14.72
N ASN A 79 -15.14 15.09 14.90
CA ASN A 79 -16.09 15.49 13.87
C ASN A 79 -15.39 15.92 12.57
N ASN A 80 -14.30 16.68 12.66
CA ASN A 80 -13.53 17.11 11.49
C ASN A 80 -12.84 15.93 10.80
N PHE A 81 -12.32 14.97 11.56
CA PHE A 81 -11.76 13.73 11.02
C PHE A 81 -12.79 12.95 10.21
N LEU A 82 -14.02 12.79 10.72
CA LEU A 82 -15.07 12.04 10.04
C LEU A 82 -15.73 12.81 8.88
N ASN A 83 -16.05 14.09 9.08
CA ASN A 83 -16.94 14.83 8.19
C ASN A 83 -16.26 15.91 7.35
N GLY A 84 -14.96 16.14 7.59
CA GLY A 84 -14.24 17.31 7.09
C GLY A 84 -14.53 18.55 7.93
N ASN A 85 -13.63 19.53 7.86
CA ASN A 85 -13.88 20.87 8.34
C ASN A 85 -14.11 21.72 7.09
N PRO A 86 -15.27 22.36 6.87
CA PRO A 86 -15.48 23.15 5.67
C PRO A 86 -14.46 24.30 5.58
N ASP A 87 -13.33 24.03 4.93
CA ASP A 87 -12.32 25.03 4.62
C ASP A 87 -12.70 25.66 3.26
N PRO A 88 -13.10 26.95 3.22
CA PRO A 88 -13.42 27.62 1.98
C PRO A 88 -12.21 27.74 1.02
N ALA A 89 -10.98 27.43 1.46
CA ALA A 89 -9.77 27.49 0.64
C ALA A 89 -9.49 26.23 -0.22
N LEU A 90 -10.14 25.09 0.04
CA LEU A 90 -9.79 23.79 -0.58
C LEU A 90 -10.88 23.14 -1.44
N ASN A 91 -11.85 23.90 -1.95
CA ASN A 91 -12.95 23.38 -2.79
C ASN A 91 -13.71 22.17 -2.18
N GLY A 92 -13.68 22.00 -0.85
CA GLY A 92 -14.34 20.90 -0.15
C GLY A 92 -13.63 19.54 -0.14
N ILE A 93 -12.38 19.45 -0.63
CA ILE A 93 -11.50 18.29 -0.43
C ILE A 93 -10.52 18.64 0.69
N ASP A 94 -10.85 18.26 1.93
CA ASP A 94 -9.94 18.43 3.06
C ASP A 94 -9.02 17.20 3.11
N PRO A 95 -7.72 17.30 2.81
CA PRO A 95 -6.77 16.17 2.81
C PRO A 95 -6.55 15.56 4.22
N SER A 96 -7.29 16.05 5.19
CA SER A 96 -7.20 15.78 6.60
C SER A 96 -8.44 15.06 7.16
N SER A 97 -9.39 14.65 6.31
CA SER A 97 -10.59 13.90 6.73
C SER A 97 -10.76 12.56 5.99
N ILE A 98 -11.46 11.62 6.64
CA ILE A 98 -11.74 10.27 6.13
C ILE A 98 -13.09 10.15 5.43
N LYS A 99 -13.81 11.28 5.25
CA LYS A 99 -15.19 11.34 4.75
C LYS A 99 -15.42 10.56 3.46
N SER A 100 -14.47 10.63 2.54
CA SER A 100 -14.52 9.96 1.22
C SER A 100 -14.44 8.43 1.31
N CYS A 101 -14.08 7.89 2.47
CA CYS A 101 -13.89 6.45 2.70
C CYS A 101 -14.95 5.83 3.60
N ILE A 102 -15.94 6.61 4.06
CA ILE A 102 -16.96 6.07 4.96
C ILE A 102 -17.87 5.12 4.17
N ALA A 103 -18.08 3.92 4.71
CA ALA A 103 -18.88 2.87 4.09
C ALA A 103 -20.27 3.40 3.68
N PRO A 104 -20.77 3.04 2.48
CA PRO A 104 -20.27 1.97 1.60
C PRO A 104 -19.16 2.41 0.64
N ALA A 105 -18.68 3.65 0.71
CA ALA A 105 -17.62 4.12 -0.16
C ALA A 105 -16.30 3.40 0.14
N ILE A 106 -15.45 3.36 -0.89
CA ILE A 106 -14.05 2.96 -0.81
C ILE A 106 -13.26 4.13 -1.39
N CYS A 107 -12.09 4.38 -0.82
CA CYS A 107 -11.22 5.43 -1.27
C CYS A 107 -9.80 4.89 -1.46
N SER A 108 -8.96 5.63 -2.16
CA SER A 108 -7.53 5.37 -2.24
C SER A 108 -6.75 6.41 -1.44
N LEU A 109 -5.51 6.06 -1.13
CA LEU A 109 -4.56 6.89 -0.43
C LEU A 109 -3.33 7.11 -1.30
N ASP A 110 -3.04 8.36 -1.62
CA ASP A 110 -1.75 8.77 -2.16
C ASP A 110 -0.93 9.48 -1.07
N SER A 111 0.07 8.78 -0.52
CA SER A 111 0.91 9.29 0.57
C SER A 111 2.06 10.18 0.08
N ALA A 112 2.28 10.31 -1.24
CA ALA A 112 3.42 11.04 -1.80
C ALA A 112 3.02 12.28 -2.62
N VAL A 113 1.81 12.83 -2.40
CA VAL A 113 1.46 14.11 -3.00
C VAL A 113 2.53 15.13 -2.61
N LEU A 114 3.19 15.68 -3.65
CA LEU A 114 4.26 16.67 -3.60
C LEU A 114 3.76 18.04 -3.09
N ASP A 115 2.99 18.06 -2.02
CA ASP A 115 2.78 19.29 -1.27
C ASP A 115 4.05 19.53 -0.42
N PRO A 116 4.65 20.73 -0.42
CA PRO A 116 5.73 21.09 0.51
C PRO A 116 5.43 20.81 1.99
N LEU A 117 4.17 20.53 2.36
CA LEU A 117 3.72 20.16 3.70
C LEU A 117 3.63 18.64 3.97
N GLY A 118 3.82 17.78 2.96
CA GLY A 118 3.79 16.32 3.15
C GLY A 118 2.42 15.74 3.48
N SER A 119 1.34 16.42 3.08
CA SER A 119 -0.02 15.90 3.23
C SER A 119 -0.33 14.96 2.08
N GLY A 120 -0.46 13.66 2.38
CA GLY A 120 -1.10 12.74 1.44
C GLY A 120 -2.56 13.13 1.21
N VAL A 121 -3.16 12.60 0.14
CA VAL A 121 -4.55 12.85 -0.22
C VAL A 121 -5.31 11.54 -0.20
N VAL A 122 -6.51 11.59 0.36
CA VAL A 122 -7.44 10.48 0.37
C VAL A 122 -8.63 10.83 -0.49
N GLU A 123 -8.87 10.04 -1.54
CA GLU A 123 -9.83 10.36 -2.59
C GLU A 123 -10.76 9.18 -2.82
N ALA A 124 -12.06 9.45 -3.00
CA ALA A 124 -13.04 8.42 -3.27
C ALA A 124 -12.74 7.72 -4.60
N CYS A 125 -12.91 6.40 -4.64
CA CYS A 125 -12.81 5.64 -5.88
C CYS A 125 -13.95 6.04 -6.82
N ILE A 126 -13.65 6.61 -7.99
CA ILE A 126 -14.67 7.05 -8.97
C ILE A 126 -15.54 5.88 -9.46
N ASP A 127 -14.93 4.70 -9.60
CA ASP A 127 -15.56 3.44 -9.99
C ASP A 127 -16.10 2.62 -8.80
N GLY A 128 -15.87 3.08 -7.56
CA GLY A 128 -16.17 2.35 -6.33
C GLY A 128 -15.19 1.21 -6.00
N THR A 129 -14.17 0.96 -6.82
CA THR A 129 -13.26 -0.20 -6.67
C THR A 129 -11.78 0.14 -6.73
N CYS A 130 -11.41 1.33 -7.23
CA CYS A 130 -10.04 1.80 -7.41
C CYS A 130 -9.17 0.85 -8.25
N GLU A 131 -9.75 0.05 -9.16
CA GLU A 131 -9.00 -1.00 -9.87
C GLU A 131 -7.97 -0.42 -10.85
N SER A 132 -8.22 0.79 -11.36
CA SER A 132 -7.29 1.53 -12.21
C SER A 132 -6.20 2.28 -11.43
N GLU A 133 -6.22 2.23 -10.10
CA GLU A 133 -5.37 3.07 -9.25
C GLU A 133 -4.19 2.30 -8.67
N ARG A 134 -3.31 1.82 -9.56
CA ARG A 134 -2.08 1.12 -9.18
C ARG A 134 -1.10 2.06 -8.49
N LEU A 135 -0.35 1.50 -7.54
CA LEU A 135 0.75 2.20 -6.89
C LEU A 135 2.00 2.15 -7.76
N TYR A 136 2.76 3.24 -7.76
CA TYR A 136 4.05 3.42 -8.37
C TYR A 136 5.09 3.54 -7.26
N LEU A 137 6.23 2.86 -7.41
CA LEU A 137 7.36 3.02 -6.50
C LEU A 137 8.26 4.13 -7.06
N THR A 138 8.47 5.20 -6.29
CA THR A 138 9.39 6.26 -6.68
C THR A 138 10.81 5.73 -6.79
N GLY A 139 11.52 6.19 -7.82
CA GLY A 139 12.89 5.81 -8.10
C GLY A 139 13.79 7.01 -8.36
N CYS A 140 15.05 6.74 -8.68
CA CYS A 140 16.02 7.79 -8.96
C CYS A 140 15.72 8.48 -10.28
N THR A 141 15.82 9.81 -10.30
CA THR A 141 15.82 10.57 -11.55
C THR A 141 17.23 10.59 -12.14
N GLY A 142 17.33 10.67 -13.46
CA GLY A 142 18.64 10.83 -14.13
C GLY A 142 19.35 12.07 -13.57
N GLY A 143 20.59 11.91 -13.10
CA GLY A 143 21.36 12.96 -12.43
C GLY A 143 21.86 12.63 -11.02
N GLY A 144 21.59 11.41 -10.52
CA GLY A 144 22.15 10.94 -9.24
C GLY A 144 21.38 11.38 -7.99
N SER A 145 20.23 12.04 -8.16
CA SER A 145 19.32 12.37 -7.07
C SER A 145 18.26 11.30 -6.94
N CYS A 146 18.29 10.56 -5.82
CA CYS A 146 17.27 9.57 -5.49
C CYS A 146 16.36 10.16 -4.42
N ALA A 147 15.08 10.31 -4.75
CA ALA A 147 14.06 10.48 -3.71
C ALA A 147 13.98 9.18 -2.89
N PRO A 148 13.56 9.24 -1.61
CA PRO A 148 13.24 8.03 -0.87
C PRO A 148 12.22 7.19 -1.65
N SER A 149 12.41 5.87 -1.68
CA SER A 149 11.49 4.93 -2.32
C SER A 149 10.18 4.88 -1.54
N VAL A 150 9.16 5.54 -2.08
CA VAL A 150 7.83 5.69 -1.50
C VAL A 150 6.82 5.18 -2.53
N TYR A 151 5.76 4.53 -2.04
CA TYR A 151 4.65 4.13 -2.89
C TYR A 151 3.67 5.29 -3.05
N THR A 152 3.28 5.57 -4.29
CA THR A 152 2.44 6.71 -4.64
C THR A 152 1.47 6.35 -5.74
N LYS A 153 0.38 7.10 -5.87
CA LYS A 153 -0.50 7.01 -7.05
C LYS A 153 0.00 7.83 -8.25
N GLN A 154 1.05 8.63 -8.08
CA GLN A 154 1.52 9.52 -9.13
C GLN A 154 2.29 8.78 -10.23
N ALA A 155 1.58 8.41 -11.30
CA ALA A 155 2.10 7.67 -12.44
C ALA A 155 3.19 8.39 -13.26
N ASN A 156 3.22 9.73 -13.21
CA ASN A 156 4.08 10.56 -14.07
C ASN A 156 5.35 11.06 -13.37
N LEU A 157 5.71 10.48 -12.22
CA LEU A 157 6.96 10.82 -11.56
C LEU A 157 8.15 10.21 -12.30
N SER A 158 9.12 11.04 -12.64
CA SER A 158 10.37 10.61 -13.28
C SER A 158 11.06 9.52 -12.47
N GLY A 159 11.40 8.40 -13.12
CA GLY A 159 12.05 7.26 -12.46
C GLY A 159 11.13 6.38 -11.62
N SER A 160 9.82 6.68 -11.55
CA SER A 160 8.86 5.79 -10.90
C SER A 160 8.58 4.54 -11.73
N VAL A 161 8.29 3.44 -11.05
CA VAL A 161 7.99 2.15 -11.66
C VAL A 161 6.63 1.68 -11.18
N GLU A 162 5.76 1.32 -12.11
CA GLU A 162 4.44 0.75 -11.82
C GLU A 162 4.58 -0.56 -11.03
N THR A 163 3.78 -0.71 -9.99
CA THR A 163 3.73 -1.91 -9.13
C THR A 163 2.38 -2.61 -9.31
N PRO A 164 2.28 -3.92 -8.99
CA PRO A 164 1.02 -4.64 -9.11
C PRO A 164 0.02 -4.33 -7.98
N PHE A 165 0.41 -3.55 -6.98
CA PHE A 165 -0.37 -3.31 -5.77
C PHE A 165 -1.39 -2.20 -5.96
N ILE A 166 -2.60 -2.46 -5.49
CA ILE A 166 -3.70 -1.50 -5.36
C ILE A 166 -4.06 -1.44 -3.88
N ARG A 167 -4.04 -0.24 -3.30
CA ARG A 167 -4.41 0.00 -1.90
C ARG A 167 -5.72 0.76 -1.83
N THR A 168 -6.60 0.27 -0.98
CA THR A 168 -7.91 0.87 -0.70
C THR A 168 -8.11 1.02 0.79
N LEU A 169 -8.83 2.06 1.19
CA LEU A 169 -9.27 2.31 2.55
C LEU A 169 -10.79 2.35 2.59
N GLN A 170 -11.35 1.84 3.68
CA GLN A 170 -12.77 1.95 4.01
C GLN A 170 -12.91 2.16 5.51
N THR A 171 -13.92 2.93 5.91
CA THR A 171 -14.21 3.24 7.30
C THR A 171 -15.63 2.84 7.65
N GLU A 172 -15.78 1.99 8.66
CA GLU A 172 -17.07 1.59 9.23
C GLU A 172 -17.30 2.40 10.51
N ILE A 173 -18.38 3.19 10.57
CA ILE A 173 -18.77 3.89 11.79
C ILE A 173 -19.48 2.89 12.72
N ILE A 174 -18.85 2.57 13.85
CA ILE A 174 -19.39 1.63 14.84
C ILE A 174 -20.30 2.36 15.83
N SER A 175 -19.84 3.51 16.30
CA SER A 175 -20.58 4.39 17.20
C SER A 175 -20.23 5.85 16.89
N PRO A 176 -20.90 6.84 17.52
CA PRO A 176 -20.55 8.25 17.33
C PRO A 176 -19.08 8.58 17.61
N ASP A 177 -18.42 7.83 18.50
CA ASP A 177 -17.04 8.09 18.96
C ASP A 177 -16.06 6.96 18.59
N GLU A 178 -16.48 6.01 17.75
CA GLU A 178 -15.66 4.86 17.34
C GLU A 178 -15.88 4.53 15.86
N ALA A 179 -14.78 4.43 15.13
CA ALA A 179 -14.75 4.02 13.74
C ALA A 179 -13.71 2.91 13.53
N LYS A 180 -14.06 1.91 12.74
CA LYS A 180 -13.14 0.86 12.31
C LYS A 180 -12.60 1.18 10.94
N ILE A 181 -11.27 1.30 10.86
CA ILE A 181 -10.56 1.57 9.62
C ILE A 181 -10.10 0.24 9.04
N ILE A 182 -10.32 0.06 7.75
CA ILE A 182 -9.98 -1.14 7.00
C ILE A 182 -9.11 -0.71 5.83
N SER A 183 -7.88 -1.20 5.80
CA SER A 183 -6.91 -0.98 4.73
C SER A 183 -6.69 -2.29 4.00
N THR A 184 -7.06 -2.35 2.73
CA THR A 184 -6.94 -3.55 1.90
C THR A 184 -5.99 -3.29 0.74
N VAL A 185 -4.97 -4.14 0.64
CA VAL A 185 -4.05 -4.17 -0.48
C VAL A 185 -4.30 -5.42 -1.30
N SER A 186 -4.38 -5.24 -2.61
CA SER A 186 -4.66 -6.30 -3.57
C SER A 186 -3.69 -6.27 -4.73
N TRP A 187 -3.36 -7.45 -5.26
CA TRP A 187 -2.48 -7.58 -6.42
C TRP A 187 -2.78 -8.90 -7.12
N ASP A 188 -2.49 -8.95 -8.42
CA ASP A 188 -2.64 -10.16 -9.21
C ASP A 188 -1.28 -10.82 -9.43
N SER A 189 -1.17 -12.11 -9.14
CA SER A 189 0.03 -12.91 -9.39
C SER A 189 -0.35 -14.22 -10.07
N HIS A 190 0.23 -14.48 -11.25
CA HIS A 190 -0.07 -15.65 -12.08
C HIS A 190 -1.58 -15.90 -12.32
N GLY A 191 -2.36 -14.82 -12.53
CA GLY A 191 -3.80 -14.89 -12.80
C GLY A 191 -4.67 -15.16 -11.58
N THR A 192 -4.09 -15.18 -10.37
CA THR A 192 -4.82 -15.25 -9.10
C THR A 192 -4.73 -13.91 -8.39
N ARG A 193 -5.87 -13.38 -7.94
CA ARG A 193 -5.92 -12.17 -7.13
C ARG A 193 -5.65 -12.51 -5.66
N TYR A 194 -4.64 -11.87 -5.10
CA TYR A 194 -4.29 -11.94 -3.69
C TYR A 194 -4.71 -10.67 -2.99
N THR A 195 -5.04 -10.79 -1.71
CA THR A 195 -5.44 -9.66 -0.86
C THR A 195 -4.85 -9.79 0.53
N VAL A 196 -4.51 -8.66 1.12
CA VAL A 196 -4.15 -8.51 2.53
C VAL A 196 -4.95 -7.36 3.10
N THR A 197 -5.54 -7.59 4.27
CA THR A 197 -6.31 -6.57 4.98
C THR A 197 -5.70 -6.35 6.36
N ALA A 198 -5.46 -5.08 6.68
CA ALA A 198 -5.19 -4.61 8.02
C ALA A 198 -6.40 -3.80 8.50
N SER A 199 -6.75 -3.92 9.78
CA SER A 199 -7.83 -3.14 10.36
C SER A 199 -7.48 -2.67 11.75
N ASP A 200 -7.99 -1.51 12.13
CA ASP A 200 -7.83 -0.96 13.46
C ASP A 200 -9.09 -0.21 13.90
N HIS A 201 -9.29 -0.09 15.20
CA HIS A 201 -10.38 0.67 15.80
C HIS A 201 -9.83 2.00 16.31
N LEU A 202 -10.35 3.10 15.76
CA LEU A 202 -10.02 4.44 16.20
C LEU A 202 -11.18 5.00 17.00
N THR A 203 -10.87 5.61 18.13
CA THR A 203 -11.84 6.35 18.94
C THR A 203 -11.51 7.84 18.94
N ALA A 204 -12.49 8.65 19.36
CA ALA A 204 -12.25 10.02 19.80
C ALA A 204 -11.23 10.07 20.96
N TRP A 205 -10.49 11.17 21.06
CA TRP A 205 -9.60 11.41 22.20
C TRP A 205 -10.42 11.63 23.47
N GLN A 206 -9.89 11.19 24.61
CA GLN A 206 -10.47 11.36 25.93
C GLN A 206 -9.80 12.50 26.70
#